data_AF-A0A2N7X9P5-F1
#
_entry.id   AF-A0A2N7X9P5-F1
#
_cell.length_a   1.000
_cell.length_b   1.000
_cell.length_c   1.000
_cell.angle_alpha   90.00
_cell.angle_beta   90.00
_cell.angle_gamma   90.00
#
_symmetry.space_group_name_H-M   'P 1'
#
loop_
_entity.id
_entity.type
_entity.pdbx_description
1 polymer ?
#
loop_
_entity_poly.entity_id
_entity_poly.type
_entity_poly.pdbx_seq_one_letter_code
_entity_poly.pdbx_strand_id
1 'polypeptide(L)'
;MQKFDFTAPVSGTPQVVNAPGRYLKYTTGNAGGNDAGLIVTPGGKPGAKILLYPGQAITLPNDGTAGPNAWSIANALGQAPIIGTVVVGNGRLDDNALQGLVQVVDGGKARTLAGQAFAGAAFVNSGAGVSPYVQLWNPATNPNRLVLEQIEYDSSTTPLTGAMGFTQTQRTTMQQGVSKRSDGAQSVAICGYASVAYAAFAAMVRDFSLQANGTQMIKFSSPLVIMPGWGFELRANAAAAYLAANFEWYEEPNV
;
A
#
# COMPACT_ATOMS: atom_id res chain seq x y z
N MET A 1 6.70 -37.98 21.84
CA MET A 1 6.12 -37.24 20.70
C MET A 1 7.09 -37.36 19.54
N GLN A 2 6.60 -37.52 18.32
CA GLN A 2 7.43 -37.64 17.11
C GLN A 2 6.89 -36.70 16.03
N LYS A 3 7.80 -36.15 15.23
CA LYS A 3 7.50 -35.26 14.11
C LYS A 3 7.46 -36.08 12.82
N PHE A 4 6.49 -35.79 11.96
CA PHE A 4 6.30 -36.44 10.68
C PHE A 4 6.12 -35.39 9.60
N ASP A 5 6.86 -35.55 8.50
CA ASP A 5 6.64 -34.76 7.30
C ASP A 5 5.50 -35.39 6.49
N PHE A 6 4.70 -34.55 5.85
CA PHE A 6 3.58 -35.01 5.03
C PHE A 6 3.44 -34.16 3.76
N THR A 7 2.82 -34.79 2.76
CA THR A 7 2.34 -34.15 1.54
C THR A 7 0.88 -34.54 1.36
N ALA A 8 -0.03 -33.59 1.54
CA ALA A 8 -1.45 -33.78 1.25
C ALA A 8 -1.72 -33.33 -0.19
N PRO A 9 -1.92 -34.27 -1.14
CA PRO A 9 -2.08 -33.93 -2.55
C PRO A 9 -3.38 -33.17 -2.82
N VAL A 10 -3.40 -32.45 -3.94
CA VAL A 10 -4.58 -31.75 -4.49
C VAL A 10 -5.78 -32.68 -4.62
N SER A 11 -5.55 -33.95 -4.95
CA SER A 11 -6.59 -34.98 -5.11
C SER A 11 -7.41 -35.26 -3.85
N GLY A 12 -6.99 -34.75 -2.69
CA GLY A 12 -7.62 -35.05 -1.40
C GLY A 12 -7.36 -36.48 -0.92
N THR A 13 -6.52 -37.25 -1.63
CA THR A 13 -6.14 -38.61 -1.23
C THR A 13 -5.44 -38.55 0.14
N PRO A 14 -5.96 -39.25 1.17
CA PRO A 14 -5.37 -39.17 2.50
C PRO A 14 -3.98 -39.83 2.54
N GLN A 15 -3.01 -39.14 3.15
CA GLN A 15 -1.76 -39.75 3.60
C GLN A 15 -1.97 -40.33 5.01
N VAL A 16 -1.45 -41.53 5.26
CA VAL A 16 -1.50 -42.15 6.59
C VAL A 16 -0.18 -41.94 7.32
N VAL A 17 -0.25 -41.38 8.53
CA VAL A 17 0.84 -41.28 9.49
C VAL A 17 0.68 -42.41 10.51
N ASN A 18 1.53 -43.44 10.40
CA ASN A 18 1.52 -44.62 11.28
C ASN A 18 2.21 -44.33 12.62
N ALA A 19 1.55 -43.54 13.46
CA ALA A 19 2.07 -43.14 14.76
C ALA A 19 0.98 -43.29 15.84
N PRO A 20 1.25 -44.03 16.92
CA PRO A 20 0.33 -44.09 18.05
C PRO A 20 0.34 -42.77 18.84
N GLY A 21 -0.85 -42.29 19.20
CA GLY A 21 -0.97 -41.10 20.03
C GLY A 21 -2.38 -40.54 20.09
N ARG A 22 -2.73 -39.88 21.21
CA ARG A 22 -4.01 -39.15 21.35
C ARG A 22 -3.91 -37.68 20.97
N TYR A 23 -2.70 -37.16 20.79
CA TYR A 23 -2.43 -35.78 20.42
C TYR A 23 -1.87 -35.72 19.00
N LEU A 24 -2.43 -34.83 18.18
CA LEU A 24 -1.87 -34.44 16.90
C LEU A 24 -1.84 -32.91 16.81
N LYS A 25 -0.67 -32.37 16.49
CA LYS A 25 -0.49 -30.95 16.16
C LYS A 25 -0.08 -30.79 14.71
N TYR A 26 -0.75 -29.89 14.01
CA TYR A 26 -0.34 -29.45 12.69
C TYR A 26 0.63 -28.29 12.85
N THR A 27 1.93 -28.54 12.74
CA THR A 27 2.96 -27.55 13.09
C THR A 27 3.19 -26.53 11.98
N THR A 28 3.37 -27.00 10.76
CA THR A 28 3.60 -26.14 9.59
C THR A 28 2.91 -26.73 8.38
N GLY A 29 2.38 -25.88 7.51
CA GLY A 29 1.94 -26.30 6.19
C GLY A 29 1.82 -25.12 5.24
N ASN A 30 2.19 -25.34 3.99
CA ASN A 30 2.23 -24.32 2.96
C ASN A 30 1.49 -24.82 1.71
N ALA A 31 0.59 -23.99 1.19
CA ALA A 31 -0.19 -24.21 -0.01
C ALA A 31 0.07 -23.13 -1.08
N GLY A 32 1.22 -22.44 -1.02
CA GLY A 32 1.60 -21.39 -1.98
C GLY A 32 0.70 -20.16 -1.95
N GLY A 33 0.20 -19.77 -0.76
CA GLY A 33 -0.75 -18.67 -0.58
C GLY A 33 -2.23 -19.06 -0.65
N ASN A 34 -2.56 -20.33 -0.95
CA ASN A 34 -3.90 -20.87 -0.85
C ASN A 34 -4.22 -21.38 0.57
N ASP A 35 -5.45 -21.86 0.78
CA ASP A 35 -5.86 -22.48 2.03
C ASP A 35 -5.00 -23.72 2.34
N ALA A 36 -4.41 -23.74 3.53
CA ALA A 36 -3.55 -24.82 4.01
C ALA A 36 -4.25 -25.73 5.03
N GLY A 37 -5.59 -25.78 5.02
CA GLY A 37 -6.40 -26.59 5.92
C GLY A 37 -6.30 -28.08 5.64
N LEU A 38 -6.28 -28.87 6.71
CA LEU A 38 -6.21 -30.34 6.66
C LEU A 38 -7.44 -30.96 7.30
N ILE A 39 -7.98 -31.99 6.66
CA ILE A 39 -8.90 -32.94 7.28
C ILE A 39 -8.08 -34.06 7.92
N VAL A 40 -8.19 -34.18 9.23
CA VAL A 40 -7.50 -35.19 10.04
C VAL A 40 -8.52 -36.19 10.58
N THR A 41 -8.26 -37.48 10.37
CA THR A 41 -9.10 -38.58 10.89
C THR A 41 -8.28 -39.52 11.77
N PRO A 42 -8.62 -39.69 13.06
CA PRO A 42 -7.96 -40.65 13.94
C PRO A 42 -8.31 -42.10 13.57
N GLY A 43 -7.30 -42.96 13.47
CA GLY A 43 -7.47 -44.40 13.25
C GLY A 43 -8.10 -44.79 11.91
N GLY A 44 -8.13 -43.88 10.93
CA GLY A 44 -8.69 -44.14 9.59
C GLY A 44 -10.18 -44.48 9.55
N LYS A 45 -10.91 -44.32 10.67
CA LYS A 45 -12.34 -44.65 10.75
C LYS A 45 -13.18 -43.45 10.25
N PRO A 46 -14.13 -43.63 9.31
CA PRO A 46 -14.80 -42.54 8.58
C PRO A 46 -15.70 -41.57 9.39
N GLY A 47 -15.73 -41.63 10.72
CA GLY A 47 -16.70 -40.89 11.54
C GLY A 47 -16.21 -39.60 12.20
N ALA A 48 -14.90 -39.36 12.33
CA ALA A 48 -14.36 -38.19 13.03
C ALA A 48 -13.38 -37.42 12.13
N LYS A 49 -13.91 -36.51 11.31
CA LYS A 49 -13.12 -35.59 10.48
C LYS A 49 -12.92 -34.28 11.24
N ILE A 50 -11.68 -33.93 11.53
CA ILE A 50 -11.33 -32.68 12.20
C ILE A 50 -10.60 -31.78 11.20
N LEU A 51 -11.10 -30.57 11.01
CA LEU A 51 -10.41 -29.54 10.24
C LEU A 51 -9.35 -28.87 11.14
N LEU A 52 -8.10 -28.90 10.72
CA LEU A 52 -6.99 -28.19 11.37
C LEU A 52 -6.29 -27.25 10.40
N TYR A 53 -5.98 -26.05 10.86
CA TYR A 53 -5.08 -25.10 10.23
C TYR A 53 -3.67 -25.17 10.84
N PRO A 54 -2.62 -24.70 10.14
CA PRO A 54 -1.27 -24.65 10.71
C PRO A 54 -1.25 -23.96 12.08
N GLY A 55 -0.54 -24.54 13.03
CA GLY A 55 -0.48 -24.12 14.44
C GLY A 55 -1.54 -24.76 15.34
N GLN A 56 -2.62 -25.31 14.79
CA GLN A 56 -3.69 -25.93 15.57
C GLN A 56 -3.35 -27.37 15.96
N ALA A 57 -4.00 -27.85 17.03
CA ALA A 57 -3.84 -29.20 17.53
C ALA A 57 -5.18 -29.77 18.00
N ILE A 58 -5.25 -31.11 18.03
CA ILE A 58 -6.32 -31.84 18.68
C ILE A 58 -5.77 -32.81 19.71
N THR A 59 -6.45 -32.90 20.84
CA THR A 59 -6.25 -33.92 21.86
C THR A 59 -7.52 -34.75 21.96
N LEU A 60 -7.42 -36.06 21.72
CA LEU A 60 -8.54 -36.98 21.93
C LEU A 60 -8.75 -37.23 23.43
N PRO A 61 -9.99 -37.44 23.88
CA PRO A 61 -10.29 -37.78 25.27
C PRO A 61 -9.48 -38.98 25.72
N ASN A 62 -9.09 -39.03 26.99
CA ASN A 62 -8.55 -40.26 27.58
C ASN A 62 -9.71 -41.14 28.04
N ASP A 63 -10.07 -42.14 27.25
CA ASP A 63 -11.17 -43.08 27.51
C ASP A 63 -10.68 -44.44 28.05
N GLY A 64 -9.42 -44.52 28.51
CA GLY A 64 -8.82 -45.75 29.05
C GLY A 64 -8.41 -46.78 27.99
N THR A 65 -8.60 -46.49 26.70
CA THR A 65 -8.12 -47.36 25.61
C THR A 65 -6.68 -47.03 25.19
N ALA A 66 -6.06 -47.87 24.37
CA ALA A 66 -4.90 -47.41 23.59
C ALA A 66 -5.44 -46.46 22.51
N GLY A 67 -4.92 -45.24 22.42
CA GLY A 67 -5.34 -44.26 21.40
C GLY A 67 -5.18 -44.79 19.95
N PRO A 68 -5.52 -43.99 18.93
CA PRO A 68 -5.38 -44.45 17.54
C PRO A 68 -3.91 -44.77 17.24
N ASN A 69 -3.69 -45.85 16.49
CA ASN A 69 -2.36 -46.29 16.04
C ASN A 69 -1.89 -45.56 14.77
N ALA A 70 -2.78 -44.80 14.14
CA ALA A 70 -2.50 -44.05 12.92
C ALA A 70 -3.44 -42.85 12.78
N TRP A 71 -3.03 -41.89 11.96
CA TRP A 71 -3.79 -40.69 11.60
C TRP A 71 -3.83 -40.56 10.09
N SER A 72 -5.01 -40.32 9.50
CA SER A 72 -5.09 -39.98 8.09
C SER A 72 -5.20 -38.47 7.92
N ILE A 73 -4.43 -37.90 7.01
CA ILE A 73 -4.35 -36.47 6.74
C ILE A 73 -4.68 -36.25 5.26
N ALA A 74 -5.68 -35.42 4.99
CA ALA A 74 -6.09 -35.06 3.64
C ALA A 74 -6.19 -33.54 3.49
N ASN A 75 -6.01 -33.05 2.27
CA ASN A 75 -6.21 -31.65 1.93
C ASN A 75 -7.70 -31.31 2.04
N ALA A 76 -8.05 -30.23 2.75
CA ALA A 76 -9.45 -29.89 3.00
C ALA A 76 -10.18 -29.36 1.75
N LEU A 77 -9.51 -28.52 0.94
CA LEU A 77 -10.11 -27.86 -0.22
C LEU A 77 -9.54 -28.32 -1.56
N GLY A 78 -8.39 -28.99 -1.57
CA GLY A 78 -7.78 -29.54 -2.79
C GLY A 78 -7.38 -28.47 -3.81
N GLN A 79 -7.06 -27.25 -3.39
CA GLN A 79 -6.72 -26.15 -4.31
C GLN A 79 -5.23 -26.16 -4.72
N ALA A 80 -4.34 -26.55 -3.82
CA ALA A 80 -2.90 -26.71 -4.05
C ALA A 80 -2.36 -27.83 -3.14
N PRO A 81 -1.28 -28.54 -3.50
CA PRO A 81 -0.71 -29.55 -2.62
C PRO A 81 -0.20 -28.86 -1.35
N ILE A 82 -0.47 -29.46 -0.20
CA ILE A 82 0.00 -28.96 1.09
C ILE A 82 1.19 -29.79 1.51
N ILE A 83 2.34 -29.15 1.67
CA ILE A 83 3.56 -29.78 2.20
C ILE A 83 3.78 -29.21 3.60
N GLY A 84 4.01 -30.07 4.57
CA GLY A 84 4.08 -29.65 5.95
C GLY A 84 4.56 -30.71 6.92
N THR A 85 4.39 -30.39 8.20
CA THR A 85 4.80 -31.25 9.30
C THR A 85 3.69 -31.35 10.35
N VAL A 86 3.57 -32.54 10.95
CA VAL A 86 2.71 -32.79 12.11
C VAL A 86 3.51 -33.41 13.24
N VAL A 87 3.06 -33.22 14.47
CA VAL A 87 3.62 -33.88 15.66
C VAL A 87 2.54 -34.76 16.28
N VAL A 88 2.86 -36.04 16.51
CA VAL A 88 1.95 -37.03 17.11
C VAL A 88 2.54 -37.55 18.42
N GLY A 89 1.69 -37.79 19.42
CA GLY A 89 2.08 -38.48 20.65
C GLY A 89 1.02 -38.50 21.74
N ASN A 90 1.43 -38.77 22.98
CA ASN A 90 0.54 -38.80 24.16
C ASN A 90 0.70 -37.56 25.07
N GLY A 91 1.74 -36.76 24.86
CA GLY A 91 1.95 -35.48 25.55
C GLY A 91 1.39 -34.32 24.73
N ARG A 92 1.22 -33.15 25.39
CA ARG A 92 0.78 -31.90 24.75
C ARG A 92 1.99 -31.03 24.43
N LEU A 93 1.99 -30.41 23.25
CA LEU A 93 2.99 -29.43 22.83
C LEU A 93 2.32 -28.05 22.67
N ASP A 94 2.39 -27.23 23.71
CA ASP A 94 1.99 -25.83 23.64
C ASP A 94 3.12 -25.00 23.05
N ASP A 95 3.09 -24.85 21.73
CA ASP A 95 3.98 -23.97 20.98
C ASP A 95 3.10 -23.08 20.11
N ASN A 96 2.99 -21.81 20.49
CA ASN A 96 2.18 -20.82 19.79
C ASN A 96 3.01 -20.03 18.77
N ALA A 97 4.15 -20.57 18.32
CA ALA A 97 4.94 -19.97 17.26
C ALA A 97 4.15 -19.93 15.94
N LEU A 98 3.49 -18.81 15.69
CA LEU A 98 2.85 -18.50 14.43
C LEU A 98 3.94 -18.14 13.41
N GLN A 99 4.30 -19.08 12.53
CA GLN A 99 5.16 -18.76 11.39
C GLN A 99 4.33 -18.00 10.35
N GLY A 100 4.33 -16.67 10.44
CA GLY A 100 3.78 -15.78 9.42
C GLY A 100 4.90 -15.22 8.55
N LEU A 101 4.69 -15.15 7.24
CA LEU A 101 5.55 -14.36 6.37
C LEU A 101 5.20 -12.88 6.56
N VAL A 102 6.10 -12.11 7.16
CA VAL A 102 5.97 -10.65 7.21
C VAL A 102 6.50 -10.09 5.88
N GLN A 103 5.60 -9.76 4.97
CA GLN A 103 5.96 -9.01 3.77
C GLN A 103 5.80 -7.51 4.07
N VAL A 104 6.90 -6.77 3.98
CA VAL A 104 6.86 -5.31 3.99
C VAL A 104 6.43 -4.85 2.61
N VAL A 105 5.17 -4.44 2.48
CA VAL A 105 4.65 -3.87 1.22
C VAL A 105 5.18 -2.44 1.10
N ASP A 106 5.95 -2.18 0.04
CA ASP A 106 6.28 -0.82 -0.35
C ASP A 106 5.01 -0.12 -0.87
N GLY A 107 4.44 0.75 -0.04
CA GLY A 107 3.22 1.49 -0.37
C GLY A 107 3.37 2.39 -1.60
N GLY A 108 4.56 2.97 -1.85
CA GLY A 108 4.81 3.80 -3.01
C GLY A 108 4.79 2.98 -4.30
N LYS A 109 5.45 1.81 -4.28
CA LYS A 109 5.38 0.85 -5.40
C LYS A 109 3.95 0.36 -5.63
N ALA A 110 3.22 0.03 -4.57
CA ALA A 110 1.83 -0.42 -4.67
C ALA A 110 0.92 0.65 -5.32
N ARG A 111 1.03 1.91 -4.89
CA ARG A 111 0.29 3.05 -5.49
C ARG A 111 0.67 3.26 -6.96
N THR A 112 1.95 3.13 -7.29
CA THR A 112 2.42 3.29 -8.68
C THR A 112 1.85 2.18 -9.57
N LEU A 113 1.91 0.92 -9.13
CA LEU A 113 1.35 -0.21 -9.88
C LEU A 113 -0.18 -0.12 -10.03
N ALA A 114 -0.87 0.43 -9.02
CA ALA A 114 -2.31 0.70 -9.05
C ALA A 114 -2.68 1.92 -9.91
N GLY A 115 -1.72 2.64 -10.50
CA GLY A 115 -1.99 3.82 -11.33
C GLY A 115 -2.46 5.04 -10.53
N GLN A 116 -2.12 5.11 -9.24
CA GLN A 116 -2.57 6.18 -8.33
C GLN A 116 -1.49 7.24 -8.08
N ALA A 117 -0.26 7.05 -8.55
CA ALA A 117 0.85 7.98 -8.34
C ALA A 117 1.15 8.80 -9.60
N PHE A 118 1.32 10.11 -9.42
CA PHE A 118 1.40 11.09 -10.51
C PHE A 118 2.51 12.11 -10.27
N ALA A 119 2.93 12.76 -11.35
CA ALA A 119 3.76 13.95 -11.32
C ALA A 119 3.32 14.92 -12.42
N GLY A 120 3.65 16.18 -12.25
CA GLY A 120 3.33 17.21 -13.25
C GLY A 120 4.04 18.51 -12.93
N ALA A 121 4.16 19.36 -13.94
CA ALA A 121 4.87 20.63 -13.84
C ALA A 121 4.02 21.81 -14.30
N ALA A 122 4.25 22.97 -13.71
CA ALA A 122 3.75 24.23 -14.25
C ALA A 122 4.84 25.30 -14.15
N PHE A 123 4.85 26.24 -15.08
CA PHE A 123 5.77 27.35 -15.05
C PHE A 123 5.14 28.65 -15.58
N VAL A 124 5.75 29.77 -15.21
CA VAL A 124 5.42 31.09 -15.72
C VAL A 124 6.73 31.77 -16.11
N ASN A 125 6.79 32.23 -17.35
CA ASN A 125 7.89 33.06 -17.81
C ASN A 125 7.82 34.47 -17.22
N SER A 126 8.96 35.14 -17.09
CA SER A 126 9.02 36.51 -16.58
C SER A 126 8.20 37.49 -17.45
N GLY A 127 7.32 38.27 -16.82
CA GLY A 127 6.54 39.32 -17.49
C GLY A 127 6.50 40.62 -16.68
N ALA A 128 6.67 41.76 -17.35
CA ALA A 128 6.72 43.07 -16.67
C ALA A 128 5.41 43.36 -15.91
N GLY A 129 5.54 43.82 -14.66
CA GLY A 129 4.40 44.27 -13.84
C GLY A 129 3.50 43.18 -13.27
N VAL A 130 3.81 41.89 -13.50
CA VAL A 130 3.03 40.77 -12.99
C VAL A 130 3.87 39.83 -12.14
N SER A 131 3.24 39.24 -11.12
CA SER A 131 3.82 38.20 -10.28
C SER A 131 3.37 36.82 -10.77
N PRO A 132 4.29 35.86 -10.92
CA PRO A 132 3.95 34.53 -11.40
C PRO A 132 3.28 33.64 -10.33
N TYR A 133 2.44 32.73 -10.81
CA TYR A 133 1.75 31.69 -10.05
C TYR A 133 1.82 30.35 -10.74
N VAL A 134 2.04 29.30 -9.96
CA VAL A 134 1.89 27.91 -10.40
C VAL A 134 1.02 27.17 -9.40
N GLN A 135 0.24 26.21 -9.87
CA GLN A 135 -0.80 25.56 -9.06
C GLN A 135 -0.90 24.08 -9.40
N LEU A 136 -1.10 23.25 -8.36
CA LEU A 136 -1.72 21.93 -8.51
C LEU A 136 -3.19 22.06 -8.13
N TRP A 137 -4.10 21.83 -9.08
CA TRP A 137 -5.54 21.98 -8.90
C TRP A 137 -6.24 20.63 -8.97
N ASN A 138 -7.13 20.39 -8.01
CA ASN A 138 -8.03 19.25 -8.00
C ASN A 138 -9.42 19.71 -8.46
N PRO A 139 -9.84 19.45 -9.72
CA PRO A 139 -11.17 19.84 -10.18
C PRO A 139 -12.28 19.30 -9.26
N ALA A 140 -13.36 20.07 -9.09
CA ALA A 140 -14.51 19.63 -8.31
C ALA A 140 -15.17 18.34 -8.86
N THR A 141 -14.93 18.03 -10.13
CA THR A 141 -15.39 16.81 -10.80
C THR A 141 -14.51 15.59 -10.51
N ASN A 142 -13.35 15.75 -9.87
CA ASN A 142 -12.51 14.62 -9.48
C ASN A 142 -13.13 13.92 -8.26
N PRO A 143 -13.45 12.62 -8.33
CA PRO A 143 -13.95 11.87 -7.15
C PRO A 143 -12.86 11.62 -6.11
N ASN A 144 -11.59 11.80 -6.46
CA ASN A 144 -10.45 11.55 -5.58
C ASN A 144 -9.95 12.85 -4.93
N ARG A 145 -9.39 12.72 -3.73
CA ARG A 145 -8.54 13.77 -3.14
C ARG A 145 -7.10 13.56 -3.60
N LEU A 146 -6.35 14.66 -3.72
CA LEU A 146 -4.92 14.59 -4.00
C LEU A 146 -4.16 14.60 -2.68
N VAL A 147 -3.14 13.77 -2.58
CA VAL A 147 -2.21 13.75 -1.45
C VAL A 147 -0.83 14.14 -1.98
N LEU A 148 -0.49 15.41 -1.78
CA LEU A 148 0.74 16.02 -2.26
C LEU A 148 1.90 15.67 -1.31
N GLU A 149 2.89 14.96 -1.84
CA GLU A 149 4.02 14.43 -1.07
C GLU A 149 5.27 15.31 -1.20
N GLN A 150 5.47 15.91 -2.38
CA GLN A 150 6.65 16.71 -2.68
C GLN A 150 6.36 17.81 -3.69
N ILE A 151 7.09 18.92 -3.52
CA ILE A 151 7.16 20.01 -4.51
C ILE A 151 8.64 20.30 -4.74
N GLU A 152 9.03 20.38 -6.00
CA GLU A 152 10.28 21.01 -6.41
C GLU A 152 9.93 22.31 -7.11
N TYR A 153 10.63 23.40 -6.84
CA TYR A 153 10.42 24.67 -7.50
C TYR A 153 11.73 25.41 -7.70
N ASP A 154 11.78 26.20 -8.76
CA ASP A 154 13.00 26.86 -9.20
C ASP A 154 12.76 28.31 -9.67
N SER A 155 13.84 29.07 -9.65
CA SER A 155 13.93 30.44 -10.14
C SER A 155 14.91 30.52 -11.30
N SER A 156 14.72 31.51 -12.18
CA SER A 156 15.73 31.88 -13.18
C SER A 156 16.62 33.00 -12.63
N THR A 157 16.85 34.07 -13.39
CA THR A 157 17.85 35.11 -13.10
C THR A 157 17.51 36.04 -11.92
N THR A 158 16.26 36.04 -11.43
CA THR A 158 15.81 36.92 -10.33
C THR A 158 15.59 36.11 -9.06
N PRO A 159 16.13 36.53 -7.89
CA PRO A 159 15.81 35.88 -6.62
C PRO A 159 14.31 35.97 -6.35
N LEU A 160 13.74 34.89 -5.81
CA LEU A 160 12.32 34.79 -5.51
C LEU A 160 12.11 34.84 -4.00
N THR A 161 11.11 35.59 -3.58
CA THR A 161 10.40 35.32 -2.32
C THR A 161 8.95 35.07 -2.67
N GLY A 162 8.25 34.32 -1.85
CA GLY A 162 6.88 33.95 -2.17
C GLY A 162 6.22 33.16 -1.07
N ALA A 163 4.98 32.80 -1.35
CA ALA A 163 4.10 32.08 -0.43
C ALA A 163 3.46 30.89 -1.13
N MET A 164 3.09 29.91 -0.32
CA MET A 164 2.34 28.74 -0.75
C MET A 164 1.07 28.61 0.07
N GLY A 165 -0.03 28.20 -0.55
CA GLY A 165 -1.27 27.95 0.18
C GLY A 165 -2.42 27.45 -0.66
N PHE A 166 -3.55 27.20 0.01
CA PHE A 166 -4.75 26.67 -0.63
C PHE A 166 -5.58 27.78 -1.29
N THR A 167 -6.25 27.42 -2.37
CA THR A 167 -7.17 28.31 -3.10
C THR A 167 -8.32 27.52 -3.71
N GLN A 168 -9.46 28.16 -3.92
CA GLN A 168 -10.63 27.61 -4.62
C GLN A 168 -10.74 28.13 -6.06
N THR A 169 -9.74 28.86 -6.55
CA THR A 169 -9.70 29.39 -7.91
C THR A 169 -8.78 28.55 -8.78
N GLN A 170 -9.34 27.94 -9.81
CA GLN A 170 -8.59 27.26 -10.86
C GLN A 170 -7.80 28.29 -11.70
N ARG A 171 -6.53 27.99 -11.98
CA ARG A 171 -5.69 28.75 -12.93
C ARG A 171 -5.71 28.14 -14.33
N THR A 172 -5.10 28.84 -15.29
CA THR A 172 -4.99 28.36 -16.67
C THR A 172 -4.28 27.02 -16.69
N THR A 173 -4.90 26.00 -17.29
CA THR A 173 -4.32 24.66 -17.42
C THR A 173 -3.04 24.71 -18.24
N MET A 174 -1.92 24.22 -17.71
CA MET A 174 -0.72 23.93 -18.48
C MET A 174 -0.72 22.47 -18.95
N GLN A 175 -1.00 21.54 -18.04
CA GLN A 175 -1.10 20.11 -18.34
C GLN A 175 -1.94 19.37 -17.30
N GLN A 176 -2.35 18.15 -17.64
CA GLN A 176 -2.85 17.16 -16.68
C GLN A 176 -1.69 16.46 -15.98
N GLY A 177 -1.95 15.83 -14.82
CA GLY A 177 -0.96 15.01 -14.16
C GLY A 177 -0.59 13.77 -14.97
N VAL A 178 0.71 13.50 -15.09
CA VAL A 178 1.25 12.34 -15.80
C VAL A 178 1.40 11.19 -14.81
N SER A 179 0.94 10.00 -15.18
CA SER A 179 1.12 8.81 -14.36
C SER A 179 2.60 8.45 -14.24
N LYS A 180 3.01 8.03 -13.04
CA LYS A 180 4.33 7.44 -12.82
C LYS A 180 4.43 6.01 -13.35
N ARG A 181 3.31 5.42 -13.77
CA ARG A 181 3.25 4.14 -14.46
C ARG A 181 3.22 4.42 -15.98
N SER A 182 4.13 3.80 -16.74
CA SER A 182 4.32 4.12 -18.17
C SER A 182 3.09 3.86 -19.05
N ASP A 183 2.16 3.01 -18.60
CA ASP A 183 0.88 2.69 -19.22
C ASP A 183 -0.32 3.18 -18.36
N GLY A 184 -0.07 4.07 -17.41
CA GLY A 184 -1.09 4.64 -16.54
C GLY A 184 -1.90 5.73 -17.24
N ALA A 185 -3.19 5.81 -16.91
CA ALA A 185 -4.03 6.93 -17.32
C ALA A 185 -3.52 8.23 -16.68
N GLN A 186 -3.71 9.37 -17.36
CA GLN A 186 -3.42 10.68 -16.79
C GLN A 186 -4.39 10.99 -15.63
N SER A 187 -3.90 11.77 -14.67
CA SER A 187 -4.70 12.27 -13.55
C SER A 187 -5.73 13.30 -14.05
N VAL A 188 -6.86 13.36 -13.37
CA VAL A 188 -7.87 14.42 -13.57
C VAL A 188 -7.37 15.76 -13.03
N ALA A 189 -6.45 15.73 -12.06
CA ALA A 189 -5.79 16.93 -11.54
C ALA A 189 -4.96 17.62 -12.63
N ILE A 190 -4.83 18.93 -12.48
CA ILE A 190 -4.12 19.76 -13.45
C ILE A 190 -2.99 20.53 -12.76
N CYS A 191 -1.90 20.69 -13.50
CA CYS A 191 -0.89 21.68 -13.21
C CYS A 191 -1.25 22.95 -13.99
N GLY A 192 -1.47 24.05 -13.28
CA GLY A 192 -1.93 25.32 -13.82
C GLY A 192 -0.96 26.46 -13.55
N TYR A 193 -1.13 27.55 -14.28
CA TYR A 193 -0.30 28.75 -14.17
C TYR A 193 -1.12 30.02 -14.34
N ALA A 194 -0.65 31.11 -13.78
CA ALA A 194 -1.22 32.44 -13.97
C ALA A 194 -0.19 33.54 -13.71
N SER A 195 -0.55 34.78 -14.06
CA SER A 195 0.18 35.96 -13.62
C SER A 195 -0.84 37.06 -13.31
N VAL A 196 -0.66 37.78 -12.21
CA VAL A 196 -1.50 38.95 -11.90
C VAL A 196 -0.68 40.09 -11.32
N ALA A 197 -1.26 41.29 -11.32
CA ALA A 197 -0.71 42.40 -10.55
C ALA A 197 -0.59 42.00 -9.07
N TYR A 198 0.49 42.44 -8.42
CA TYR A 198 0.76 42.11 -7.02
C TYR A 198 -0.46 42.39 -6.13
N ALA A 199 -0.83 41.41 -5.31
CA ALA A 199 -1.94 41.42 -4.38
C ALA A 199 -1.53 40.64 -3.13
N ALA A 200 -1.99 41.01 -1.95
CA ALA A 200 -1.66 40.27 -0.73
C ALA A 200 -2.12 38.79 -0.82
N PHE A 201 -1.38 37.88 -0.18
CA PHE A 201 -1.77 36.47 -0.06
C PHE A 201 -2.77 36.31 1.09
N ALA A 202 -3.93 35.68 0.85
CA ALA A 202 -5.02 35.67 1.84
C ALA A 202 -4.79 34.69 3.01
N ALA A 203 -4.21 33.51 2.75
CA ALA A 203 -3.90 32.51 3.77
C ALA A 203 -2.70 31.66 3.34
N MET A 204 -1.63 31.66 4.14
CA MET A 204 -0.33 31.07 3.78
C MET A 204 -0.09 29.81 4.61
N VAL A 205 0.21 28.70 3.94
CA VAL A 205 0.69 27.47 4.58
C VAL A 205 2.18 27.58 4.87
N ARG A 206 2.94 28.21 3.98
CA ARG A 206 4.40 28.38 4.10
C ARG A 206 4.91 29.52 3.23
N ASP A 207 5.95 30.19 3.72
CA ASP A 207 6.79 31.11 2.94
C ASP A 207 8.02 30.41 2.35
N PHE A 208 8.51 30.95 1.24
CA PHE A 208 9.77 30.52 0.63
C PHE A 208 10.61 31.70 0.15
N SER A 209 11.91 31.45 0.09
CA SER A 209 12.90 32.34 -0.49
C SER A 209 13.90 31.50 -1.26
N LEU A 210 14.23 31.93 -2.47
CA LEU A 210 15.11 31.23 -3.38
C LEU A 210 16.08 32.24 -4.01
N GLN A 211 17.37 31.92 -4.00
CA GLN A 211 18.38 32.69 -4.72
C GLN A 211 18.15 32.60 -6.24
N ALA A 212 18.76 33.49 -7.02
CA ALA A 212 18.72 33.41 -8.48
C ALA A 212 19.38 32.10 -8.97
N ASN A 213 18.78 31.47 -9.98
CA ASN A 213 19.12 30.16 -10.53
C ASN A 213 19.11 29.05 -9.46
N GLY A 214 18.31 29.23 -8.42
CA GLY A 214 18.16 28.27 -7.35
C GLY A 214 17.07 27.25 -7.69
N THR A 215 17.23 26.05 -7.15
CA THR A 215 16.18 25.03 -7.10
C THR A 215 16.03 24.59 -5.65
N GLN A 216 14.80 24.42 -5.19
CA GLN A 216 14.51 23.89 -3.87
C GLN A 216 13.48 22.78 -3.95
N MET A 217 13.72 21.72 -3.19
CA MET A 217 12.80 20.60 -3.04
C MET A 217 12.25 20.62 -1.60
N ILE A 218 10.93 20.54 -1.48
CA ILE A 218 10.22 20.37 -0.23
C ILE A 218 9.54 19.00 -0.27
N LYS A 219 10.02 18.10 0.58
CA LYS A 219 9.31 16.88 0.93
C LYS A 219 8.56 17.10 2.24
N PHE A 220 7.25 16.86 2.25
CA PHE A 220 6.46 17.09 3.44
C PHE A 220 6.58 15.93 4.44
N SER A 221 6.78 16.23 5.72
CA SER A 221 6.74 15.22 6.79
C SER A 221 5.32 14.72 7.06
N SER A 222 4.33 15.54 6.72
CA SER A 222 2.91 15.20 6.71
C SER A 222 2.35 15.72 5.39
N PRO A 223 1.76 14.86 4.55
CA PRO A 223 1.37 15.28 3.21
C PRO A 223 0.29 16.35 3.27
N LEU A 224 0.21 17.16 2.22
CA LEU A 224 -0.88 18.12 2.05
C LEU A 224 -2.03 17.44 1.31
N VAL A 225 -3.23 17.50 1.87
CA VAL A 225 -4.44 16.93 1.25
C VAL A 225 -5.19 18.04 0.51
N ILE A 226 -5.40 17.86 -0.79
CA ILE A 226 -6.12 18.78 -1.66
C ILE A 226 -7.47 18.16 -2.03
N MET A 227 -8.53 18.70 -1.44
CA MET A 227 -9.91 18.25 -1.69
C MET A 227 -10.38 18.62 -3.10
N PRO A 228 -11.38 17.91 -3.67
CA PRO A 228 -12.02 18.34 -4.91
C PRO A 228 -12.52 19.78 -4.81
N GLY A 229 -12.28 20.59 -5.85
CA GLY A 229 -12.62 22.01 -5.90
C GLY A 229 -11.60 22.92 -5.21
N TRP A 230 -10.45 22.39 -4.81
CA TRP A 230 -9.34 23.15 -4.23
C TRP A 230 -8.06 22.93 -5.02
N GLY A 231 -7.13 23.86 -4.87
CA GLY A 231 -5.76 23.73 -5.36
C GLY A 231 -4.76 24.22 -4.34
N PHE A 232 -3.52 23.78 -4.51
CA PHE A 232 -2.36 24.29 -3.80
C PHE A 232 -1.53 25.15 -4.76
N GLU A 233 -1.34 26.41 -4.40
CA GLU A 233 -0.73 27.44 -5.24
C GLU A 233 0.62 27.85 -4.64
N LEU A 234 1.61 28.04 -5.52
CA LEU A 234 2.85 28.75 -5.22
C LEU A 234 2.79 30.10 -5.94
N ARG A 235 3.08 31.17 -5.22
CA ARG A 235 3.09 32.52 -5.74
C ARG A 235 4.39 33.22 -5.39
N ALA A 236 5.03 33.83 -6.38
CA ALA A 236 6.12 34.75 -6.10
C ALA A 236 5.60 36.15 -5.73
N ASN A 237 6.31 36.82 -4.83
CA ASN A 237 6.08 38.21 -4.45
C ASN A 237 6.86 39.19 -5.33
N ALA A 238 7.84 38.72 -6.10
CA ALA A 238 8.58 39.52 -7.07
C ALA A 238 7.77 39.66 -8.38
N ALA A 239 7.64 40.90 -8.87
CA ALA A 239 7.15 41.15 -10.22
C ALA A 239 8.24 40.78 -11.26
N ALA A 240 7.84 40.47 -12.49
CA ALA A 240 8.76 40.14 -13.59
C ALA A 240 9.71 38.97 -13.28
N ALA A 241 9.26 38.02 -12.48
CA ALA A 241 10.03 36.85 -12.12
C ALA A 241 9.56 35.60 -12.87
N TYR A 242 10.49 34.66 -13.07
CA TYR A 242 10.18 33.29 -13.49
C TYR A 242 9.84 32.45 -12.27
N LEU A 243 8.89 31.54 -12.40
CA LEU A 243 8.60 30.53 -11.38
C LEU A 243 8.19 29.24 -12.09
N ALA A 244 8.86 28.14 -11.75
CA ALA A 244 8.43 26.80 -12.12
C ALA A 244 8.27 25.94 -10.88
N ALA A 245 7.38 24.95 -10.98
CA ALA A 245 7.22 23.93 -9.96
C ALA A 245 6.87 22.58 -10.57
N ASN A 246 7.48 21.52 -10.03
CA ASN A 246 7.14 20.13 -10.23
C ASN A 246 6.42 19.63 -8.97
N PHE A 247 5.24 19.04 -9.15
CA PHE A 247 4.43 18.46 -8.11
C PHE A 247 4.49 16.94 -8.18
N GLU A 248 4.54 16.29 -7.03
CA GLU A 248 4.44 14.85 -6.89
C GLU A 248 3.36 14.49 -5.88
N TRP A 249 2.37 13.73 -6.33
CA TRP A 249 1.21 13.36 -5.53
C TRP A 249 0.71 11.96 -5.87
N TYR A 250 -0.16 11.45 -5.02
CA TYR A 250 -1.04 10.35 -5.37
C TYR A 250 -2.51 10.73 -5.17
N GLU A 251 -3.39 9.95 -5.78
CA GLU A 251 -4.84 10.09 -5.65
C GLU A 251 -5.42 8.94 -4.85
N GLU A 252 -6.36 9.24 -3.97
CA GLU A 252 -7.13 8.24 -3.24
C GLU A 252 -8.60 8.65 -3.15
N PRO A 253 -9.52 7.66 -2.97
CA PRO A 253 -10.94 7.95 -2.83
C PRO A 253 -11.21 8.99 -1.75
N ASN A 254 -12.07 9.95 -2.05
CA ASN A 254 -12.54 10.93 -1.07
C ASN A 254 -13.61 10.30 -0.17
N VAL A 255 -13.19 9.45 0.76
CA VAL A 255 -14.01 8.84 1.82
C VAL A 255 -13.95 9.63 3.12
#